data_AF-A0A2V8P3Q4-F1
#
_entry.id   AF-A0A2V8P3Q4-F1
#
_cell.length_a   1.000
_cell.length_b   1.000
_cell.length_c   1.000
_cell.angle_alpha   90.00
_cell.angle_beta   90.00
_cell.angle_gamma   90.00
#
_symmetry.space_group_name_H-M   'P 1'
#
loop_
_entity.id
_entity.type
_entity.pdbx_description
1 polymer ?
#
loop_
_entity_poly.entity_id
_entity_poly.type
_entity_poly.pdbx_seq_one_letter_code
_entity_poly.pdbx_strand_id
1 'polypeptide(L)'
;MKKPNNDTPRAEEGFELRLRPRPTSSITLKIPVETLKSLERVAASREMSVDALIKFYVGQGLRQDLAKLFADRVLETTEQVLTRHIQSEEEVSAILKEIRGEAAA
;
A
#
# COMPACT_ATOMS: atom_id res chain seq x y z
N MET A 1 -30.99 -17.99 -30.10
CA MET A 1 -29.59 -18.41 -30.33
C MET A 1 -28.68 -17.23 -30.02
N LYS A 2 -27.99 -17.20 -28.86
CA LYS A 2 -27.04 -16.13 -28.50
C LYS A 2 -25.67 -16.49 -29.08
N LYS A 3 -25.13 -15.63 -29.97
CA LYS A 3 -23.77 -15.76 -30.50
C LYS A 3 -22.76 -15.57 -29.37
N PRO A 4 -21.71 -16.41 -29.24
CA PRO A 4 -20.65 -16.16 -28.27
C PRO A 4 -19.79 -14.97 -28.75
N ASN A 5 -19.68 -13.96 -27.89
CA ASN A 5 -18.86 -12.78 -28.14
C ASN A 5 -17.37 -13.16 -27.99
N ASN A 6 -16.55 -12.86 -29.00
CA ASN A 6 -15.22 -13.44 -29.19
C ASN A 6 -14.09 -12.49 -28.74
N ASP A 7 -14.27 -11.81 -27.61
CA ASP A 7 -13.33 -10.77 -27.13
C ASP A 7 -12.47 -11.25 -25.94
N THR A 8 -11.90 -12.46 -26.02
CA THR A 8 -10.88 -12.88 -25.05
C THR A 8 -9.52 -12.35 -25.53
N PRO A 9 -8.85 -11.47 -24.78
CA PRO A 9 -7.51 -11.02 -25.15
C PRO A 9 -6.57 -12.23 -25.22
N ARG A 10 -5.84 -12.37 -26.32
CA ARG A 10 -4.87 -13.44 -26.54
C ARG A 10 -3.46 -12.88 -26.44
N ALA A 11 -2.55 -13.62 -25.83
CA ALA A 11 -1.13 -13.34 -25.89
C ALA A 11 -0.63 -13.46 -27.35
N GLU A 12 0.49 -12.83 -27.69
CA GLU A 12 1.08 -12.91 -29.03
C GLU A 12 1.38 -14.36 -29.45
N GLU A 13 1.65 -15.22 -28.47
CA GLU A 13 1.88 -16.67 -28.62
C GLU A 13 0.57 -17.50 -28.70
N GLY A 14 -0.61 -16.85 -28.71
CA GLY A 14 -1.91 -17.48 -28.93
C GLY A 14 -2.63 -17.97 -27.66
N PHE A 15 -2.06 -17.79 -26.48
CA PHE A 15 -2.70 -18.18 -25.20
C PHE A 15 -3.87 -17.26 -24.83
N GLU A 16 -4.94 -17.84 -24.30
CA GLU A 16 -6.08 -17.07 -23.78
C GLU A 16 -5.73 -16.41 -22.43
N LEU A 17 -5.77 -15.08 -22.39
CA LEU A 17 -5.54 -14.32 -21.17
C LEU A 17 -6.83 -14.25 -20.34
N ARG A 18 -6.83 -14.91 -19.18
CA ARG A 18 -7.92 -14.81 -18.19
C ARG A 18 -7.68 -13.62 -17.28
N LEU A 19 -7.98 -12.42 -17.76
CA LEU A 19 -7.94 -11.21 -16.95
C LEU A 19 -9.08 -11.21 -15.93
N ARG A 20 -8.74 -11.29 -14.64
CA ARG A 20 -9.73 -11.10 -13.56
C ARG A 20 -9.83 -9.61 -13.24
N PRO A 21 -10.96 -8.94 -13.54
CA PRO A 21 -11.10 -7.54 -13.19
C PRO A 21 -11.06 -7.40 -11.66
N ARG A 22 -10.25 -6.45 -11.17
CA ARG A 22 -10.28 -6.09 -9.75
C ARG A 22 -11.51 -5.23 -9.49
N PRO A 23 -12.30 -5.51 -8.43
CA PRO A 23 -13.38 -4.61 -8.03
C PRO A 23 -12.80 -3.24 -7.68
N THR A 24 -13.39 -2.19 -8.24
CA THR A 24 -12.96 -0.80 -8.02
C THR A 24 -14.16 0.07 -7.71
N SER A 25 -13.96 1.12 -6.92
CA SER A 25 -14.95 2.15 -6.64
C SER A 25 -14.40 3.51 -7.07
N SER A 26 -15.29 4.36 -7.57
CA SER A 26 -14.94 5.72 -7.95
C SER A 26 -15.07 6.65 -6.74
N ILE A 27 -14.10 7.56 -6.59
CA ILE A 27 -14.14 8.65 -5.62
C ILE A 27 -14.12 9.98 -6.35
N THR A 28 -14.91 10.94 -5.87
CA THR A 28 -14.90 12.32 -6.39
C THR A 28 -14.25 13.23 -5.34
N LEU A 29 -13.16 13.89 -5.73
CA LEU A 29 -12.40 14.79 -4.85
C LEU A 29 -12.30 16.18 -5.48
N LYS A 30 -12.57 17.23 -4.70
CA LYS A 30 -12.28 18.61 -5.10
C LYS A 30 -10.82 18.91 -4.75
N ILE A 31 -10.02 19.26 -5.76
CA ILE A 31 -8.59 19.56 -5.60
C ILE A 31 -8.37 21.03 -6.00
N PRO A 32 -7.58 21.82 -5.23
CA PRO A 32 -7.22 23.17 -5.64
C PRO A 32 -6.56 23.19 -7.03
N VAL A 33 -6.89 24.20 -7.84
CA VAL A 33 -6.40 24.31 -9.22
C VAL A 33 -4.88 24.31 -9.29
N GLU A 34 -4.21 24.98 -8.34
CA GLU A 34 -2.74 25.01 -8.28
C GLU A 34 -2.12 23.66 -7.93
N THR A 35 -2.81 22.86 -7.12
CA THR A 35 -2.40 21.48 -6.83
C THR A 35 -2.54 20.61 -8.08
N LEU A 36 -3.62 20.76 -8.85
CA LEU A 36 -3.80 20.03 -10.10
C LEU A 36 -2.70 20.37 -11.12
N LYS A 37 -2.38 21.64 -11.30
CA LYS A 37 -1.25 22.08 -12.15
C LYS A 37 0.08 21.48 -11.70
N SER A 38 0.30 21.36 -10.39
CA SER A 38 1.49 20.74 -9.84
C SER A 38 1.54 19.24 -10.13
N LEU A 39 0.41 18.55 -9.99
CA LEU A 39 0.28 17.13 -10.35
C LEU A 39 0.55 16.89 -11.83
N GLU A 40 0.02 17.74 -12.72
CA GLU A 40 0.26 17.66 -14.17
C GLU A 40 1.76 17.80 -14.51
N ARG A 41 2.45 18.78 -13.93
CA ARG A 41 3.90 18.97 -14.14
C ARG A 41 4.70 17.75 -13.69
N VAL A 42 4.39 17.20 -12.52
CA VAL A 42 5.09 16.03 -12.00
C VAL A 42 4.77 14.79 -12.83
N ALA A 43 3.51 14.61 -13.25
CA ALA A 43 3.09 13.49 -14.09
C ALA A 43 3.84 13.52 -15.42
N ALA A 44 3.94 14.70 -16.06
CA ALA A 44 4.72 14.88 -17.29
C ALA A 44 6.21 14.56 -17.09
N SER A 45 6.81 15.02 -15.99
CA SER A 45 8.23 14.73 -15.69
C SER A 45 8.54 13.25 -15.46
N ARG A 46 7.53 12.46 -15.10
CA ARG A 46 7.64 11.02 -14.82
C ARG A 46 7.08 10.15 -15.94
N GLU A 47 6.64 10.75 -17.05
CA GLU A 47 5.99 10.06 -18.16
C GLU A 47 4.75 9.26 -17.73
N MET A 48 4.00 9.79 -16.77
CA MET A 48 2.79 9.17 -16.22
C MET A 48 1.56 10.01 -16.56
N SER A 49 0.38 9.38 -16.60
CA SER A 49 -0.88 10.12 -16.53
C SER A 49 -1.09 10.67 -15.12
N VAL A 50 -1.87 11.75 -14.98
CA VAL A 50 -2.21 12.33 -13.67
C VAL A 50 -2.92 11.31 -12.78
N ASP A 51 -3.82 10.51 -13.34
CA ASP A 51 -4.50 9.42 -12.64
C ASP A 51 -3.52 8.34 -12.14
N ALA A 52 -2.54 7.95 -12.96
CA ALA A 52 -1.51 7.00 -12.57
C ALA A 52 -0.62 7.55 -11.45
N LEU A 53 -0.26 8.84 -11.52
CA LEU A 53 0.54 9.50 -10.49
C LEU A 53 -0.22 9.55 -9.14
N ILE A 54 -1.51 9.91 -9.16
CA ILE A 54 -2.34 9.94 -7.95
C ILE A 54 -2.42 8.54 -7.33
N LYS A 55 -2.72 7.51 -8.14
CA LYS A 55 -2.75 6.11 -7.67
C LYS A 55 -1.42 5.68 -7.07
N PHE A 56 -0.31 6.09 -7.69
CA PHE A 56 1.03 5.81 -7.19
C PHE A 56 1.27 6.47 -5.82
N TYR A 57 1.00 7.77 -5.68
CA TYR A 57 1.19 8.48 -4.41
C TYR A 57 0.30 7.96 -3.29
N VAL A 58 -0.98 7.74 -3.58
CA VAL A 58 -1.92 7.14 -2.61
C VAL A 58 -1.43 5.76 -2.21
N GLY A 59 -1.07 4.91 -3.17
CA GLY A 59 -0.60 3.56 -2.91
C GLY A 59 0.74 3.51 -2.16
N GLN A 60 1.64 4.47 -2.40
CA GLN A 60 2.90 4.59 -1.68
C GLN A 60 2.68 4.98 -0.22
N GLY A 61 1.98 6.09 0.03
CA GLY A 61 1.72 6.58 1.38
C GLY A 61 0.94 5.55 2.21
N LEU A 62 -0.13 4.99 1.64
CA LEU A 62 -0.96 4.03 2.35
C LEU A 62 -0.20 2.75 2.74
N ARG A 63 0.69 2.23 1.87
CA ARG A 63 1.51 1.07 2.22
C ARG A 63 2.50 1.39 3.34
N GLN A 64 3.11 2.57 3.33
CA GLN A 64 4.01 3.00 4.40
C GLN A 64 3.28 3.14 5.73
N ASP A 65 2.09 3.73 5.71
CA ASP A 65 1.28 3.91 6.93
C ASP A 65 0.76 2.58 7.47
N LEU A 66 0.28 1.69 6.60
CA LEU A 66 -0.13 0.34 7.00
C LEU A 66 1.02 -0.49 7.59
N ALA A 67 2.23 -0.36 7.05
CA ALA A 67 3.42 -1.02 7.58
C ALA A 67 3.76 -0.51 8.98
N LYS A 68 3.69 0.80 9.21
CA LYS A 68 3.90 1.41 10.54
C LYS A 68 2.85 0.93 11.54
N LEU A 69 1.57 1.01 11.19
CA LEU A 69 0.48 0.54 12.04
C LEU A 69 0.63 -0.94 12.42
N PHE A 70 1.09 -1.76 11.49
CA PHE A 70 1.38 -3.16 11.77
C PHE A 70 2.56 -3.31 12.75
N ALA A 71 3.67 -2.59 12.53
CA ALA A 71 4.82 -2.62 13.42
C ALA A 71 4.48 -2.16 14.84
N ASP A 72 3.73 -1.07 14.99
CA ASP A 72 3.28 -0.56 16.29
C ASP A 72 2.43 -1.60 17.03
N ARG A 73 1.48 -2.24 16.33
CA ARG A 73 0.66 -3.30 16.90
C ARG A 73 1.48 -4.52 17.34
N VAL A 74 2.50 -4.89 16.56
CA VAL A 74 3.39 -6.00 16.93
C VAL A 74 4.15 -5.64 18.19
N LEU A 75 4.73 -4.44 18.29
CA LEU A 75 5.45 -3.98 19.47
C LEU A 75 4.57 -3.94 20.72
N GLU A 76 3.35 -3.42 20.62
CA GLU A 76 2.38 -3.41 21.72
C GLU A 76 2.04 -4.84 22.17
N THR A 77 1.80 -5.74 21.22
CA THR A 77 1.54 -7.16 21.52
C THR A 77 2.75 -7.81 22.19
N THR A 78 3.96 -7.51 21.72
CA THR A 78 5.21 -8.02 22.31
C THR A 78 5.38 -7.54 23.74
N GLU A 79 5.14 -6.26 24.02
CA GLU A 79 5.16 -5.70 25.38
C GLU A 79 4.18 -6.45 26.30
N GLN A 80 2.92 -6.61 25.85
CA GLN A 80 1.90 -7.35 26.62
C GLN A 80 2.30 -8.79 26.91
N VAL A 81 2.98 -9.46 25.97
CA VAL A 81 3.46 -10.84 26.17
C VAL A 81 4.64 -10.86 27.13
N LEU A 82 5.62 -9.96 26.98
CA LEU A 82 6.79 -9.89 27.86
C LEU A 82 6.39 -9.60 29.31
N THR A 83 5.49 -8.65 29.56
CA THR A 83 5.00 -8.33 30.92
C THR A 83 4.25 -9.50 31.58
N ARG A 84 3.70 -10.44 30.82
CA ARG A 84 3.09 -11.66 31.37
C ARG A 84 4.13 -12.69 31.84
N HIS A 85 5.34 -12.65 31.29
CA HIS A 85 6.37 -13.66 31.51
C HIS A 85 7.57 -13.15 32.31
N ILE A 86 7.79 -11.83 32.36
CA ILE A 86 8.92 -11.17 33.02
C ILE A 86 8.38 -10.21 34.08
N GLN A 87 8.93 -10.28 35.30
CA GLN A 87 8.50 -9.45 36.44
C GLN A 87 9.24 -8.11 36.57
N SER A 88 10.41 -7.96 35.92
CA SER A 88 11.16 -6.70 35.89
C SER A 88 10.74 -5.86 34.69
N GLU A 89 10.23 -4.65 34.95
CA GLU A 89 9.87 -3.68 33.91
C GLU A 89 11.11 -3.17 33.17
N GLU A 90 12.25 -3.08 33.84
CA GLU A 90 13.52 -2.64 33.25
C GLU A 90 14.00 -3.62 32.17
N GLU A 91 13.88 -4.91 32.41
CA GLU A 91 14.26 -5.96 31.46
C GLU A 91 13.32 -5.97 30.23
N VAL A 92 12.02 -5.80 30.44
CA VAL A 92 11.04 -5.65 29.35
C VAL A 92 11.35 -4.42 28.49
N SER A 93 11.66 -3.28 29.11
CA SER A 93 12.01 -2.04 28.41
C SER A 93 13.30 -2.18 27.59
N ALA A 94 14.31 -2.84 28.14
CA ALA A 94 15.58 -3.09 27.44
C ALA A 94 15.37 -3.95 26.18
N ILE A 95 14.61 -5.05 26.30
CA ILE A 95 14.29 -5.95 25.18
C ILE A 95 13.49 -5.21 24.10
N LEU A 96 12.48 -4.43 24.48
CA LEU A 96 11.68 -3.66 23.51
C LEU A 96 12.52 -2.63 22.75
N LYS A 97 13.50 -2.00 23.42
CA LYS A 97 14.43 -1.06 22.78
C LYS A 97 15.34 -1.76 21.77
N GLU A 98 15.83 -2.96 22.10
CA GLU A 98 16.62 -3.80 21.20
C GLU A 98 15.82 -4.22 19.97
N ILE A 99 14.60 -4.73 20.17
CA ILE A 99 13.69 -5.11 19.07
C ILE A 99 13.42 -3.93 18.14
N ARG A 100 13.22 -2.71 18.67
CA ARG A 100 13.05 -1.50 17.84
C ARG A 100 14.30 -1.16 17.03
N GLY A 101 15.49 -1.39 17.59
CA GLY A 101 16.76 -1.16 16.91
C GLY A 101 16.95 -2.11 15.72
N GLU A 102 16.69 -3.40 15.94
CA GLU A 102 16.79 -4.44 14.90
C GLU A 102 15.69 -4.31 13.83
N ALA A 103 14.47 -3.94 14.21
CA ALA A 103 13.36 -3.79 13.26
C ALA A 103 13.45 -2.54 12.35
N ALA A 104 14.34 -1.59 12.68
CA ALA A 104 14.59 -0.38 11.90
C ALA A 104 15.81 -0.48 10.97
N ALA A 105 16.59 -1.57 11.06
CA ALA A 105 17.76 -1.86 10.23
C ALA A 105 17.36 -2.55 8.91
#